data_AF-M1BU02-F1
#
_entry.id   AF-M1BU02-F1
#
_cell.length_a   1.000
_cell.length_b   1.000
_cell.length_c   1.000
_cell.angle_alpha   90.00
_cell.angle_beta   90.00
_cell.angle_gamma   90.00
#
_symmetry.space_group_name_H-M   'P 1'
#
loop_
_entity.id
_entity.type
_entity.pdbx_description
1 polymer ?
#
loop_
_entity_poly.entity_id
_entity_poly.type
_entity_poly.pdbx_seq_one_letter_code
_entity_poly.pdbx_strand_id
1 'polypeptide(L)'
;MASSAEQEFAAQCRANLNRVPRCRNLWDTKMASRVGDKLGDRLSEVGVHNVEIDVEEELNRPVHYRQMVAPLFESVKRKGIAVVGADKLVF
;
A
#
# COMPACT_ATOMS: atom_id res chain seq x y z
N MET A 1 -0.89 -1.98 12.74
CA MET A 1 -0.08 -2.62 11.67
C MET A 1 -1.03 -3.13 10.60
N ALA A 2 -0.66 -2.99 9.32
CA ALA A 2 -1.40 -3.53 8.18
C ALA A 2 -0.39 -4.18 7.22
N SER A 3 -0.59 -5.45 6.86
CA SER A 3 0.33 -6.19 5.98
C SER A 3 -0.42 -7.14 5.03
N SER A 4 0.14 -7.37 3.84
CA SER A 4 -0.37 -8.35 2.88
C SER A 4 -0.30 -9.81 3.37
N ALA A 5 0.45 -10.08 4.45
CA ALA A 5 0.51 -11.39 5.09
C ALA A 5 -0.71 -11.72 5.96
N GLU A 6 -1.58 -10.75 6.23
CA GLU A 6 -2.74 -10.95 7.10
C GLU A 6 -3.80 -11.85 6.44
N GLN A 7 -4.56 -12.56 7.29
CA GLN A 7 -5.51 -13.59 6.86
C GLN A 7 -6.59 -13.06 5.88
N GLU A 8 -6.98 -11.80 6.02
CA GLU A 8 -7.95 -11.12 5.15
C GLU A 8 -7.48 -10.94 3.70
N PHE A 9 -6.16 -10.96 3.48
CA PHE A 9 -5.53 -10.86 2.16
C PHE A 9 -5.08 -12.22 1.61
N ALA A 10 -4.94 -13.23 2.47
CA ALA A 10 -4.48 -14.56 2.11
C ALA A 10 -5.31 -15.20 0.98
N ALA A 11 -6.62 -14.96 0.93
CA ALA A 11 -7.48 -15.46 -0.14
C ALA A 11 -7.09 -14.91 -1.52
N GLN A 12 -6.76 -13.60 -1.61
CA GLN A 12 -6.33 -12.96 -2.86
C GLN A 12 -4.92 -13.44 -3.26
N CYS A 13 -4.01 -13.58 -2.28
CA CYS A 13 -2.68 -14.16 -2.52
C CYS A 13 -2.78 -15.59 -3.07
N ARG A 14 -3.62 -16.45 -2.47
CA ARG A 14 -3.86 -17.82 -2.96
C ARG A 14 -4.47 -17.84 -4.36
N ALA A 15 -5.42 -16.96 -4.65
CA ALA A 15 -6.00 -16.84 -5.98
C ALA A 15 -4.96 -16.49 -7.05
N ASN A 16 -4.04 -15.57 -6.76
CA ASN A 16 -2.95 -15.19 -7.67
C ASN A 16 -1.93 -16.33 -7.89
N LEU A 17 -1.64 -17.12 -6.85
CA LEU A 17 -0.75 -18.30 -6.94
C LEU A 17 -1.35 -19.45 -7.75
N ASN A 18 -2.67 -19.62 -7.68
CA ASN A 18 -3.38 -20.73 -8.34
C ASN A 18 -3.82 -20.42 -9.79
N ARG A 19 -3.51 -19.23 -10.32
CA ARG A 19 -3.79 -18.86 -11.72
C ARG A 19 -2.77 -19.46 -12.69
N VAL A 20 -3.17 -19.66 -13.94
CA VAL A 20 -2.28 -20.04 -15.06
C VAL A 20 -2.39 -18.96 -16.16
N PRO A 21 -1.28 -18.30 -16.53
CA PRO A 21 0.07 -18.45 -15.99
C PRO A 21 0.16 -17.98 -14.52
N ARG A 22 1.03 -18.63 -13.74
CA ARG A 22 1.23 -18.29 -12.31
C ARG A 22 1.77 -16.88 -12.17
N CYS A 23 1.06 -16.03 -11.42
CA CYS A 23 1.59 -14.72 -11.03
C CYS A 23 2.52 -14.88 -9.84
N ARG A 24 3.82 -14.61 -10.06
CA ARG A 24 4.80 -14.51 -8.96
C ARG A 24 4.71 -13.20 -8.20
N ASN A 25 4.17 -12.15 -8.82
CA ASN A 25 3.94 -10.88 -8.14
C ASN A 25 2.61 -10.93 -7.37
N LEU A 26 2.70 -10.98 -6.04
CA LEU A 26 1.54 -10.93 -5.15
C LEU A 26 1.16 -9.50 -4.76
N TRP A 27 2.04 -8.54 -5.07
CA TRP A 27 1.84 -7.13 -4.80
C TRP A 27 1.31 -6.44 -6.05
N ASP A 28 -0.01 -6.33 -6.14
CA ASP A 28 -0.72 -5.61 -7.20
C ASP A 28 -1.33 -4.31 -6.66
N THR A 29 -1.75 -3.41 -7.57
CA THR A 29 -2.41 -2.13 -7.25
C THR A 29 -3.59 -2.31 -6.29
N LYS A 30 -4.35 -3.40 -6.43
CA LYS A 30 -5.53 -3.70 -5.63
C LYS A 30 -5.16 -4.16 -4.22
N MET A 31 -4.09 -4.92 -4.06
CA MET A 31 -3.54 -5.33 -2.78
C MET A 31 -3.00 -4.11 -2.04
N ALA A 32 -2.22 -3.27 -2.73
CA ALA A 32 -1.69 -2.03 -2.19
C ALA A 32 -2.82 -1.11 -1.67
N SER A 33 -3.89 -0.93 -2.45
CA SER A 33 -5.04 -0.12 -2.02
C SER A 33 -5.77 -0.74 -0.81
N ARG A 34 -6.01 -2.05 -0.79
CA ARG A 34 -6.72 -2.69 0.33
C ARG A 34 -5.91 -2.67 1.63
N VAL A 35 -4.59 -2.84 1.54
CA VAL A 35 -3.69 -2.69 2.68
C VAL A 35 -3.69 -1.24 3.16
N GLY A 36 -3.68 -0.28 2.23
CA GLY A 36 -3.82 1.15 2.53
C GLY A 36 -5.13 1.48 3.26
N ASP A 37 -6.25 0.89 2.84
CA ASP A 37 -7.57 1.18 3.43
C ASP A 37 -7.57 0.74 4.90
N LYS A 38 -7.05 -0.47 5.15
CA LYS A 38 -6.91 -1.03 6.49
C LYS A 38 -5.93 -0.23 7.34
N LEU A 39 -4.80 0.20 6.76
CA LEU A 39 -3.85 1.04 7.46
C LEU A 39 -4.51 2.37 7.87
N GLY A 40 -5.30 2.96 6.97
CA GLY A 40 -6.04 4.18 7.24
C GLY A 40 -7.07 4.02 8.35
N ASP A 41 -7.86 2.94 8.32
CA ASP A 41 -8.84 2.64 9.38
C ASP A 41 -8.13 2.51 10.75
N ARG A 42 -7.00 1.80 10.81
CA ARG A 42 -6.22 1.65 12.06
C ARG A 42 -5.61 2.96 12.56
N LEU A 43 -5.10 3.80 11.67
CA LEU A 43 -4.55 5.11 12.05
C LEU A 43 -5.65 6.01 12.58
N SER A 44 -6.83 5.99 11.96
CA SER A 44 -8.00 6.74 12.43
C SER A 44 -8.49 6.24 13.79
N GLU A 45 -8.53 4.93 14.03
CA GLU A 45 -8.90 4.34 15.33
C GLU A 45 -7.98 4.82 16.46
N VAL A 46 -6.70 5.01 16.17
CA VAL A 46 -5.68 5.47 17.13
C VAL A 46 -5.68 7.01 17.26
N GLY A 47 -6.43 7.73 16.42
CA GLY A 47 -6.46 9.20 16.41
C GLY A 47 -5.25 9.84 15.71
N VAL A 48 -4.56 9.10 14.84
CA VAL A 48 -3.47 9.63 14.02
C VAL A 48 -4.03 10.13 12.70
N HIS A 49 -3.78 11.41 12.40
CA HIS A 49 -4.27 12.07 11.19
C HIS A 49 -3.17 12.48 10.22
N ASN A 50 -1.90 12.43 10.65
CA ASN A 50 -0.77 12.83 9.84
C ASN A 50 0.35 11.81 9.92
N VAL A 51 0.85 11.38 8.76
CA VAL A 51 1.96 10.43 8.62
C VAL A 51 2.95 11.00 7.61
N GLU A 52 4.22 10.95 7.94
CA GLU A 52 5.31 11.36 7.06
C GLU A 52 6.01 10.12 6.52
N ILE A 53 6.29 10.12 5.21
CA ILE A 53 7.09 9.08 4.56
C ILE A 53 8.54 9.55 4.43
N ASP A 54 9.48 8.61 4.54
CA ASP A 54 10.86 8.86 4.15
C ASP A 54 10.94 8.94 2.63
N VAL A 55 11.00 10.17 2.13
CA VAL A 55 11.04 10.45 0.69
C VAL A 55 12.37 10.01 0.09
N GLU A 56 13.48 10.11 0.83
CA GLU A 56 14.80 9.69 0.33
C GLU A 56 14.85 8.17 0.16
N GLU A 57 14.30 7.42 1.11
CA GLU A 57 14.18 5.97 0.99
C GLU A 57 13.37 5.58 -0.25
N GLU A 58 12.20 6.20 -0.45
CA GLU A 58 11.33 5.86 -1.58
C GLU A 58 11.92 6.28 -2.94
N LEU A 59 12.58 7.44 -3.03
CA LEU A 59 13.23 7.89 -4.27
C LEU A 59 14.41 6.99 -4.68
N ASN A 60 15.11 6.42 -3.71
CA ASN A 60 16.17 5.45 -3.95
C ASN A 60 15.64 4.10 -4.47
N ARG A 61 14.34 3.83 -4.36
CA ARG A 61 13.74 2.61 -4.94
C ARG A 61 13.60 2.72 -6.46
N PRO A 62 13.75 1.60 -7.19
CA PRO A 62 13.42 1.55 -8.61
C PRO A 62 11.99 2.03 -8.91
N VAL A 63 11.81 2.71 -10.05
CA VAL A 63 10.53 3.34 -10.46
C VAL A 63 9.34 2.38 -10.36
N HIS A 64 9.50 1.14 -10.81
CA HIS A 64 8.43 0.14 -10.78
C HIS A 64 7.98 -0.21 -9.35
N TYR A 65 8.87 -0.15 -8.35
CA TYR A 65 8.48 -0.34 -6.95
C TYR A 65 7.73 0.88 -6.42
N ARG A 66 8.17 2.11 -6.76
CA ARG A 66 7.46 3.34 -6.37
C ARG A 66 6.03 3.37 -6.91
N GLN A 67 5.86 3.06 -8.20
CA GLN A 67 4.54 2.97 -8.84
C GLN A 67 3.61 1.96 -8.14
N MET A 68 4.16 0.87 -7.60
CA MET A 68 3.40 -0.14 -6.88
C MET A 68 2.95 0.30 -5.47
N VAL A 69 3.57 1.32 -4.89
CA VAL A 69 3.21 1.84 -3.55
C VAL A 69 2.26 3.05 -3.65
N ALA A 70 2.24 3.75 -4.78
CA ALA A 70 1.31 4.87 -5.02
C ALA A 70 -0.15 4.58 -4.60
N PRO A 71 -0.76 3.42 -4.96
CA PRO A 71 -2.16 3.12 -4.61
C PRO A 71 -2.39 2.95 -3.11
N LEU A 72 -1.36 2.58 -2.36
CA LEU A 72 -1.41 2.47 -0.90
C LEU A 72 -1.52 3.88 -0.28
N PHE A 73 -0.68 4.82 -0.72
CA PHE A 73 -0.74 6.19 -0.21
C PHE A 73 -2.04 6.90 -0.58
N GLU A 74 -2.53 6.70 -1.81
CA GLU A 74 -3.82 7.25 -2.22
C GLU A 74 -4.98 6.74 -1.36
N SER A 75 -4.99 5.44 -1.05
CA SER A 75 -6.03 4.83 -0.24
C SER A 75 -6.01 5.37 1.20
N VAL A 76 -4.82 5.51 1.80
CA VAL A 76 -4.67 6.14 3.12
C VAL A 76 -5.17 7.59 3.10
N LYS A 77 -4.82 8.37 2.07
CA LYS A 77 -5.33 9.73 1.88
C LYS A 77 -6.86 9.78 1.77
N ARG A 78 -7.48 8.83 1.07
CA ARG A 78 -8.96 8.71 0.96
C ARG A 78 -9.64 8.44 2.31
N LYS A 79 -8.92 7.84 3.27
CA LYS A 79 -9.39 7.65 4.66
C LYS A 79 -9.24 8.89 5.54
N GLY A 80 -8.83 10.03 4.98
CA GLY A 80 -8.71 11.30 5.70
C GLY A 80 -7.39 11.49 6.44
N ILE A 81 -6.39 10.66 6.16
CA ILE A 81 -5.05 10.78 6.75
C ILE A 81 -4.14 11.51 5.79
N ALA A 82 -3.52 12.59 6.27
CA ALA A 82 -2.50 13.30 5.53
C ALA A 82 -1.23 12.45 5.43
N VAL A 83 -0.76 12.24 4.19
CA VAL A 83 0.52 11.55 3.91
C VAL A 83 1.50 12.57 3.37
N VAL A 84 2.35 13.10 4.25
CA VAL A 84 3.37 14.11 3.93
C VAL A 84 4.51 13.44 3.17
N GLY A 85 4.95 14.06 2.08
CA GLY A 85 6.05 13.55 1.24
C GLY A 85 5.58 12.71 0.05
N ALA A 86 4.34 12.19 0.07
CA ALA A 86 3.78 11.46 -1.07
C ALA A 86 3.71 12.31 -2.35
N ASP A 87 3.52 13.62 -2.24
CA ASP A 87 3.43 14.53 -3.38
C ASP A 87 4.79 14.78 -4.06
N LYS A 88 5.89 14.43 -3.38
CA LYS A 88 7.26 14.52 -3.92
C LYS A 88 7.66 13.26 -4.68
N LEU A 89 6.86 12.20 -4.61
CA LEU A 89 7.10 10.97 -5.35
C LEU A 89 6.70 11.19 -6.81
N VAL A 90 7.69 11.22 -7.70
CA VAL A 90 7.48 11.15 -9.14
C VAL A 90 7.28 9.68 -9.50
N PHE A 91 6.08 9.33 -9.99
CA PHE A 91 5.71 7.98 -10.43
C PHE A 91 5.86 7.82 -11.93
#